data_AF-A0A8X7PKE9-F1
#
_entry.id   AF-A0A8X7PKE9-F1
#
_cell.length_a   1.000
_cell.length_b   1.000
_cell.length_c   1.000
_cell.angle_alpha   90.00
_cell.angle_beta   90.00
_cell.angle_gamma   90.00
#
_symmetry.space_group_name_H-M   'P 1'
#
loop_
_entity.id
_entity.type
_entity.pdbx_description
1 polymer ?
#
loop_
_entity_poly.entity_id
_entity_poly.type
_entity_poly.pdbx_seq_one_letter_code
_entity_poly.pdbx_strand_id
1 'polypeptide(L)' 'MATSPSTSTHPLVDQYENPYYLHNSDHAGLALVTDRLASGADFHSWRRSVRMALNVRNKLGFIDGTILKPSADHRD' A
#
# COMPACT_ATOMS: atom_id res chain seq x y z
N MET A 1 -44.39 -9.50 -14.41
CA MET A 1 -43.10 -10.15 -14.11
C MET A 1 -42.16 -9.07 -13.60
N ALA A 2 -41.93 -9.02 -12.28
CA ALA A 2 -40.98 -8.08 -11.67
C ALA A 2 -39.66 -8.84 -11.45
N THR A 3 -38.62 -8.45 -12.17
CA THR A 3 -37.26 -8.98 -11.97
C THR A 3 -36.70 -8.38 -10.70
N SER A 4 -36.54 -9.20 -9.66
CA SER A 4 -35.83 -8.82 -8.44
C SER A 4 -34.37 -8.50 -8.76
N PRO A 5 -33.80 -7.40 -8.24
CA PRO A 5 -32.36 -7.19 -8.31
C PRO A 5 -31.68 -8.22 -7.41
N SER A 6 -30.86 -9.09 -7.99
CA SER A 6 -29.95 -9.96 -7.26
C SER A 6 -28.89 -9.10 -6.59
N THR A 7 -29.11 -8.76 -5.33
CA THR A 7 -28.06 -8.17 -4.48
C THR A 7 -27.03 -9.27 -4.23
N SER A 8 -25.94 -9.26 -4.99
CA SER A 8 -24.76 -10.04 -4.66
C SER A 8 -24.22 -9.52 -3.33
N THR A 9 -24.49 -10.24 -2.25
CA THR A 9 -23.76 -10.06 -0.99
C THR A 9 -22.34 -10.53 -1.23
N HIS A 10 -21.53 -9.69 -1.88
CA HIS A 10 -20.09 -9.79 -1.70
C HIS A 10 -19.85 -9.54 -0.21
N PRO A 11 -19.13 -10.42 0.52
CA PRO A 11 -18.62 -10.02 1.81
C PRO A 11 -17.89 -8.71 1.57
N LEU A 12 -18.26 -7.67 2.31
CA LEU A 12 -17.49 -6.44 2.42
C LEU A 12 -16.19 -6.84 3.12
N VAL A 13 -15.30 -7.54 2.42
CA VAL A 13 -13.91 -7.67 2.83
C VAL A 13 -13.42 -6.24 2.79
N ASP A 14 -13.10 -5.71 3.96
CA ASP A 14 -12.51 -4.40 4.04
C ASP A 14 -11.23 -4.46 3.20
N GLN A 15 -11.24 -3.79 2.05
CA GLN A 15 -10.10 -3.80 1.14
C GLN A 15 -8.86 -3.21 1.81
N TYR A 16 -9.06 -2.41 2.87
CA TYR A 16 -8.00 -1.90 3.73
C TYR A 16 -7.37 -2.98 4.63
N GLU A 17 -8.04 -4.09 4.90
CA GLU A 17 -7.47 -5.25 5.60
C GLU A 17 -6.61 -6.14 4.69
N ASN A 18 -6.71 -5.98 3.35
CA ASN A 18 -5.85 -6.71 2.42
C ASN A 18 -4.50 -5.99 2.22
N PRO A 19 -3.38 -6.53 2.73
CA PRO A 19 -2.06 -5.88 2.62
C PRO A 19 -1.56 -5.75 1.17
N TYR A 20 -2.14 -6.49 0.22
CA TYR A 20 -1.78 -6.47 -1.19
C TYR A 20 -2.71 -5.62 -2.05
N TYR A 21 -3.68 -4.93 -1.44
CA TYR A 21 -4.59 -4.06 -2.18
C TYR A 21 -3.85 -2.89 -2.83
N LEU A 22 -4.16 -2.65 -4.11
CA LEU A 22 -3.65 -1.52 -4.88
C LEU A 22 -4.77 -0.48 -5.02
N HIS A 23 -4.60 0.69 -4.42
CA HIS A 23 -5.58 1.75 -4.54
C HIS A 23 -5.52 2.38 -5.93
N ASN A 24 -6.66 2.83 -6.49
CA ASN A 24 -6.71 3.45 -7.83
C ASN A 24 -5.80 4.67 -7.98
N SER A 25 -5.41 5.31 -6.87
CA SER A 25 -4.47 6.44 -6.85
C SER A 25 -3.00 6.03 -6.86
N ASP A 26 -2.69 4.74 -6.68
CA ASP A 26 -1.32 4.26 -6.63
C ASP A 26 -0.82 4.03 -8.05
N HIS A 27 0.25 4.72 -8.43
CA HIS A 27 0.87 4.61 -9.75
C HIS A 27 2.38 4.83 -9.66
N ALA A 28 3.13 4.36 -10.67
CA ALA A 28 4.60 4.38 -10.66
C ALA A 28 5.20 5.80 -10.55
N GLY A 29 4.49 6.82 -11.05
CA GLY A 29 4.91 8.22 -10.94
C GLY A 29 4.65 8.91 -9.59
N LEU A 30 4.10 8.19 -8.61
CA LEU A 30 3.73 8.78 -7.32
C LEU A 30 4.98 9.07 -6.48
N ALA A 31 5.23 10.35 -6.17
CA ALA A 31 6.24 10.74 -5.20
C ALA A 31 5.69 10.58 -3.77
N LEU A 32 6.20 9.58 -3.03
CA LEU A 32 5.79 9.33 -1.64
C LEU A 32 6.28 10.41 -0.68
N VAL A 33 7.48 10.95 -0.94
CA VAL A 33 8.09 12.06 -0.20
C VAL A 33 8.73 12.97 -1.24
N THR A 34 8.34 14.24 -1.24
CA THR A 34 8.90 15.27 -2.16
C THR A 34 10.33 15.65 -1.78
N ASP A 35 10.61 15.63 -0.48
CA ASP A 35 11.93 15.96 0.04
C ASP A 35 12.91 14.80 -0.20
N ARG A 36 13.93 15.05 -1.01
CA ARG A 36 15.01 14.08 -1.23
C ARG A 36 15.96 14.10 -0.05
N LEU A 37 16.44 12.92 0.35
CA LEU A 37 17.53 12.80 1.30
C LEU A 37 18.76 13.49 0.74
N ALA A 38 19.24 14.54 1.40
CA ALA A 38 20.36 15.34 0.93
C ALA A 38 21.64 15.04 1.73
N SER A 39 21.49 14.68 3.00
CA SER A 39 22.60 14.43 3.92
C SER A 39 22.25 13.39 4.98
N GLY A 40 23.25 12.85 5.69
CA GLY A 40 22.98 11.97 6.82
C GLY A 40 22.18 12.65 7.95
N ALA A 41 22.28 13.98 8.08
CA ALA A 41 21.62 14.74 9.14
C ALA A 41 20.09 14.76 8.99
N ASP A 42 19.58 14.73 7.75
CA ASP A 42 18.15 14.73 7.45
C ASP A 42 17.51 13.33 7.43
N PHE A 43 18.31 12.26 7.63
CA PHE A 43 17.85 10.88 7.55
C PHE A 43 16.70 10.55 8.49
N HIS A 44 16.74 11.01 9.74
CA HIS A 44 15.68 10.72 10.71
C HIS A 44 14.33 11.30 10.29
N SER A 45 14.33 12.56 9.85
CA SER A 45 13.13 13.24 9.36
C SER A 45 12.63 12.60 8.07
N TRP A 46 13.53 12.35 7.12
CA TRP A 46 13.20 11.69 5.85
C TRP A 46 12.60 10.29 6.07
N ARG A 47 13.24 9.46 6.91
CA ARG A 47 12.75 8.12 7.26
C ARG A 47 11.35 8.18 7.88
N ARG A 48 11.09 9.15 8.75
CA ARG A 48 9.76 9.33 9.35
C ARG A 48 8.72 9.68 8.28
N SER A 49 9.03 10.61 7.37
CA SER A 49 8.15 10.99 6.26
C SER A 49 7.84 9.80 5.35
N VAL A 50 8.85 9.00 4.98
CA VAL A 50 8.64 7.78 4.17
C VAL A 50 7.73 6.78 4.88
N ARG A 51 7.97 6.51 6.18
CA ARG A 51 7.13 5.59 6.95
C ARG A 51 5.68 6.08 7.05
N MET A 52 5.45 7.38 7.28
CA MET A 52 4.10 7.94 7.33
C MET A 52 3.38 7.82 5.99
N ALA A 53 4.04 8.17 4.88
CA ALA A 53 3.47 8.08 3.54
C ALA A 53 3.07 6.65 3.17
N LEU A 54 3.87 5.65 3.57
CA LEU A 54 3.56 4.23 3.36
C LEU A 54 2.47 3.73 4.30
N ASN A 55 2.46 4.18 5.56
CA ASN A 55 1.47 3.75 6.55
C ASN A 55 0.04 4.16 6.16
N VAL A 56 -0.15 5.39 5.66
CA VAL A 56 -1.45 5.87 5.19
C VAL A 56 -2.00 5.05 4.02
N ARG A 57 -1.12 4.34 3.30
CA ARG A 57 -1.47 3.48 2.15
C ARG A 57 -1.51 1.99 2.49
N ASN A 58 -1.36 1.62 3.76
CA ASN A 58 -1.19 0.24 4.21
C ASN A 58 -0.01 -0.49 3.52
N LYS A 59 1.04 0.25 3.13
CA LYS A 59 2.23 -0.29 2.46
C LYS A 59 3.49 -0.31 3.33
N LEU A 60 3.36 0.01 4.62
CA LEU A 60 4.50 -0.03 5.55
C LEU A 60 5.08 -1.45 5.67
N GLY A 61 4.22 -2.46 5.53
CA GLY A 61 4.59 -3.86 5.70
C GLY A 61 5.65 -4.37 4.73
N PHE A 62 5.74 -3.77 3.54
CA PHE A 62 6.73 -4.12 2.54
C PHE A 62 8.16 -3.72 2.92
N ILE A 63 8.32 -2.72 3.79
CA ILE A 63 9.65 -2.21 4.19
C ILE A 63 10.06 -2.64 5.60
N ASP A 64 9.11 -2.98 6.46
CA ASP A 64 9.41 -3.48 7.81
C ASP A 64 9.47 -5.01 7.90
N GLY A 65 9.06 -5.70 6.83
CA GLY A 65 9.14 -7.16 6.71
C GLY A 65 7.94 -7.89 7.28
N THR A 66 6.89 -7.20 7.73
CA THR A 66 5.63 -7.85 8.11
C THR A 66 4.91 -8.46 6.90
N ILE A 67 5.11 -7.90 5.71
CA ILE A 67 4.75 -8.52 4.43
C ILE A 67 6.01 -9.14 3.84
N LEU A 68 6.02 -10.47 3.72
CA LEU A 68 7.17 -11.20 3.20
C LEU A 68 7.34 -10.97 1.71
N LYS A 69 8.61 -10.81 1.30
CA LYS A 69 8.98 -10.85 -0.11
C LYS A 69 8.61 -12.22 -0.70
N PRO A 70 8.01 -12.29 -1.90
CA PRO A 70 7.78 -13.55 -2.59
C PRO A 70 9.08 -14.36 -2.79
N SER A 71 8.93 -15.68 -2.99
CA SER A 71 10.06 -16.55 -3.35
C SER A 71 10.69 -16.12 -4.68
N ALA A 72 11.95 -16.49 -4.91
CA ALA A 72 12.60 -16.23 -6.20
C ALA A 72 11.90 -16.93 -7.38
N ASP A 73 11.20 -18.04 -7.10
CA ASP A 73 10.45 -18.83 -8.06
C ASP A 73 8.99 -18.35 -8.20
N HIS A 74 8.63 -17.24 -7.54
CA HIS A 74 7.32 -16.63 -7.69
C HIS A 74 7.15 -16.15 -9.14
N ARG A 75 5.98 -16.40 -9.72
CA ARG A 75 5.72 -16.18 -11.15
C ARG A 75 5.75 -14.69 -11.56
N ASP A 76 5.49 -13.81 -10.59
CA ASP A 76 5.48 -12.36 -10.74
C ASP A 76 6.68 -11.71 -10.04
#